data_AF-A0A4Q6FHQ8-F1
#
_entry.id   AF-A0A4Q6FHQ8-F1
#
_cell.length_a   1.000
_cell.length_b   1.000
_cell.length_c   1.000
_cell.angle_alpha   90.00
_cell.angle_beta   90.00
_cell.angle_gamma   90.00
#
_symmetry.space_group_name_H-M   'P 1'
#
loop_
_entity.id
_entity.type
_entity.pdbx_description
1 polymer ?
#
loop_
_entity_poly.entity_id
_entity_poly.type
_entity_poly.pdbx_seq_one_letter_code
_entity_poly.pdbx_strand_id
1 'polypeptide(L)'
;MTIEAFIALPLMALGFLSSLVFYLRWRKAEARAQSLELEAVRLDTQLSQSQKYHVERVRDLENAEVRLRDSFQSLSGEALRQNSDQFMRLAQGVLSQQTERAQGDLELRRQAVDQLVLPLNQTLEKVESRIGELEKQRVGAYQGLYAQVDQLLNAQRSLQLEASHLAQALKSPTTRGRWGELQLRRVAELSGMLSHCDFYEQTHTVGEGGKSLRPDMIVRLPGNRQIAIDSKAPLQAYMEALEIDDPDLRQKKFSEHALLLKRQIQSLAQKGYWEHLDASTDFVVLFLPGESFYSAALQADPSHRT
;
A
#
# COMPACT_ATOMS: atom_id res chain seq x y z
N MET A 1 -15.83 -192.06 -6.65
CA MET A 1 -16.98 -191.33 -6.06
C MET A 1 -16.42 -190.31 -5.06
N THR A 2 -16.01 -189.13 -5.53
CA THR A 2 -16.70 -187.81 -5.49
C THR A 2 -16.46 -187.01 -4.19
N ILE A 3 -15.44 -186.13 -4.20
CA ILE A 3 -15.19 -185.06 -3.19
C ILE A 3 -14.96 -183.66 -3.86
N GLU A 4 -14.90 -183.56 -5.19
CA GLU A 4 -14.52 -182.29 -5.88
C GLU A 4 -15.57 -181.15 -5.87
N ALA A 5 -16.78 -181.36 -5.37
CA ALA A 5 -17.87 -180.39 -5.50
C ALA A 5 -17.99 -179.34 -4.36
N PHE A 6 -17.26 -179.47 -3.25
CA PHE A 6 -17.54 -178.63 -2.06
C PHE A 6 -16.66 -177.37 -1.89
N ILE A 7 -15.60 -177.18 -2.69
CA ILE A 7 -14.64 -176.06 -2.52
C ILE A 7 -14.82 -174.93 -3.56
N ALA A 8 -15.53 -175.17 -4.66
CA ALA A 8 -15.67 -174.18 -5.75
C ALA A 8 -16.66 -173.03 -5.47
N LEU A 9 -17.63 -173.23 -4.57
CA LEU A 9 -18.68 -172.23 -4.27
C LEU A 9 -18.23 -170.99 -3.46
N PRO A 10 -17.37 -171.09 -2.42
CA PRO A 10 -16.95 -169.91 -1.65
C PRO A 10 -15.97 -168.97 -2.39
N LEU A 11 -15.18 -169.47 -3.34
CA LEU A 11 -14.20 -168.67 -4.09
C LEU A 11 -14.84 -167.68 -5.08
N MET A 12 -15.95 -168.07 -5.73
CA MET A 12 -16.68 -167.16 -6.62
C MET A 12 -17.43 -166.05 -5.86
N ALA A 13 -17.91 -166.32 -4.64
CA ALA A 13 -18.60 -165.32 -3.82
C ALA A 13 -17.66 -164.20 -3.35
N LEU A 14 -16.40 -164.53 -3.01
CA LEU A 14 -15.37 -163.56 -2.62
C LEU A 14 -14.95 -162.63 -3.78
N GLY A 15 -14.86 -163.15 -5.00
CA GLY A 15 -14.57 -162.35 -6.20
C GLY A 15 -15.69 -161.37 -6.56
N PHE A 16 -16.95 -161.77 -6.37
CA PHE A 16 -18.10 -160.89 -6.60
C PHE A 16 -18.19 -159.78 -5.54
N LEU A 17 -17.89 -160.09 -4.26
CA LEU A 17 -17.87 -159.13 -3.18
C LEU A 17 -16.74 -158.10 -3.34
N SER A 18 -15.55 -158.50 -3.78
CA SER A 18 -14.44 -157.55 -4.00
C SER A 18 -14.72 -156.61 -5.17
N SER A 19 -15.28 -157.13 -6.28
CA SER A 19 -15.70 -156.35 -7.43
C SER A 19 -16.82 -155.36 -7.08
N LEU A 20 -17.80 -155.79 -6.27
CA LEU A 20 -18.88 -154.91 -5.80
C LEU A 20 -18.35 -153.80 -4.88
N VAL A 21 -17.43 -154.11 -3.96
CA VAL A 21 -16.80 -153.10 -3.09
C VAL A 21 -15.96 -152.12 -3.90
N PHE A 22 -15.22 -152.59 -4.91
CA PHE A 22 -14.46 -151.74 -5.81
C PHE A 22 -15.39 -150.84 -6.64
N TYR A 23 -16.49 -151.38 -7.19
CA TYR A 23 -17.50 -150.63 -7.92
C TYR A 23 -18.19 -149.57 -7.04
N LEU A 24 -18.53 -149.90 -5.80
CA LEU A 24 -19.11 -148.96 -4.84
C LEU A 24 -18.10 -147.88 -4.42
N ARG A 25 -16.82 -148.24 -4.23
CA ARG A 25 -15.74 -147.28 -3.97
C ARG A 25 -15.49 -146.36 -5.17
N TRP A 26 -15.51 -146.90 -6.38
CA TRP A 26 -15.41 -146.15 -7.63
C TRP A 26 -16.56 -145.16 -7.78
N ARG A 27 -17.82 -145.62 -7.64
CA ARG A 27 -19.00 -144.73 -7.63
C ARG A 27 -18.92 -143.64 -6.56
N LYS A 28 -18.38 -143.95 -5.38
CA LYS A 28 -18.27 -142.98 -4.28
C LYS A 28 -17.14 -141.97 -4.50
N ALA A 29 -16.06 -142.37 -5.18
CA ALA A 29 -14.99 -141.45 -5.59
C ALA A 29 -15.46 -140.53 -6.73
N GLU A 30 -16.20 -141.06 -7.68
CA GLU A 30 -16.77 -140.31 -8.81
C GLU A 30 -17.82 -139.29 -8.33
N ALA A 31 -18.69 -139.67 -7.38
CA ALA A 31 -19.61 -138.73 -6.74
C ALA A 31 -18.90 -137.63 -5.93
N ARG A 32 -17.75 -137.93 -5.29
CA ARG A 32 -16.94 -136.93 -4.57
C ARG A 32 -16.25 -135.96 -5.52
N ALA A 33 -15.69 -136.47 -6.63
CA ALA A 33 -15.08 -135.64 -7.66
C ALA A 33 -16.11 -134.66 -8.25
N GLN A 34 -17.32 -135.13 -8.58
CA GLN A 34 -18.41 -134.28 -9.05
C GLN A 34 -18.85 -133.24 -8.00
N SER A 35 -18.93 -133.62 -6.71
CA SER A 35 -19.29 -132.65 -5.66
C SER A 35 -18.24 -131.56 -5.45
N LEU A 36 -16.95 -131.92 -5.55
CA LEU A 36 -15.84 -130.97 -5.42
C LEU A 36 -15.76 -130.04 -6.63
N GLU A 37 -16.05 -130.54 -7.83
CA GLU A 37 -16.10 -129.74 -9.06
C GLU A 37 -17.27 -128.75 -9.03
N LEU A 38 -18.45 -129.18 -8.57
CA LEU A 38 -19.59 -128.30 -8.31
C LEU A 38 -19.30 -127.22 -7.27
N GLU A 39 -18.58 -127.57 -6.19
CA GLU A 39 -18.20 -126.62 -5.14
C GLU A 39 -17.14 -125.63 -5.63
N ALA A 40 -16.16 -126.09 -6.43
CA ALA A 40 -15.17 -125.23 -7.09
C ALA A 40 -15.83 -124.23 -8.05
N VAL A 41 -16.76 -124.69 -8.90
CA VAL A 41 -17.54 -123.82 -9.80
C VAL A 41 -18.40 -122.83 -9.02
N ARG A 42 -19.00 -123.26 -7.90
CA ARG A 42 -19.80 -122.38 -7.03
C ARG A 42 -18.95 -121.30 -6.36
N LEU A 43 -17.78 -121.67 -5.81
CA LEU A 43 -16.85 -120.70 -5.22
C LEU A 43 -16.32 -119.73 -6.26
N ASP A 44 -15.96 -120.21 -7.45
CA ASP A 44 -15.48 -119.36 -8.55
C ASP A 44 -16.56 -118.37 -9.01
N THR A 45 -17.82 -118.83 -9.08
CA THR A 45 -18.97 -117.97 -9.38
C THR A 45 -19.17 -116.92 -8.30
N GLN A 46 -19.07 -117.28 -7.01
CA GLN A 46 -19.20 -116.33 -5.89
C GLN A 46 -18.05 -115.33 -5.86
N LEU A 47 -16.81 -115.76 -6.09
CA LEU A 47 -15.64 -114.90 -6.16
C LEU A 47 -15.78 -113.90 -7.31
N SER A 48 -16.17 -114.38 -8.49
CA SER A 48 -16.42 -113.55 -9.67
C SER A 48 -17.54 -112.55 -9.45
N GLN A 49 -18.62 -112.94 -8.76
CA GLN A 49 -19.70 -112.01 -8.38
C GLN A 49 -19.23 -110.96 -7.37
N SER A 50 -18.48 -111.36 -6.34
CA SER A 50 -17.94 -110.45 -5.33
C SER A 50 -16.95 -109.46 -5.94
N GLN A 51 -16.08 -109.92 -6.84
CA GLN A 51 -15.14 -109.05 -7.56
C GLN A 51 -15.87 -108.05 -8.44
N LYS A 52 -16.89 -108.48 -9.21
CA LYS A 52 -17.72 -107.56 -10.00
C LYS A 52 -18.39 -106.51 -9.13
N TYR A 53 -18.95 -106.90 -7.99
CA TYR A 53 -19.57 -105.98 -7.03
C TYR A 53 -18.57 -104.97 -6.44
N HIS A 54 -17.36 -105.39 -6.12
CA HIS A 54 -16.31 -104.48 -5.65
C HIS A 54 -15.87 -103.49 -6.73
N VAL A 55 -15.68 -103.96 -7.97
CA VAL A 55 -15.32 -103.10 -9.10
C VAL A 55 -16.42 -102.07 -9.35
N GLU A 56 -17.69 -102.47 -9.28
CA GLU A 56 -18.83 -101.57 -9.43
C GLU A 56 -18.91 -100.54 -8.29
N ARG A 57 -18.74 -100.96 -7.04
CA ARG A 57 -18.70 -100.05 -5.89
C ARG A 57 -17.55 -99.05 -5.93
N VAL A 58 -16.35 -99.47 -6.37
CA VAL A 58 -15.21 -98.57 -6.53
C VAL A 58 -15.52 -97.54 -7.61
N ARG A 59 -16.07 -97.98 -8.74
CA ARG A 59 -16.50 -97.08 -9.83
C ARG A 59 -17.55 -96.07 -9.38
N ASP A 60 -18.52 -96.50 -8.57
CA ASP A 60 -19.55 -95.60 -8.04
C ASP A 60 -19.00 -94.57 -7.05
N LEU A 61 -18.02 -94.97 -6.23
CA LEU A 61 -17.32 -94.07 -5.31
C LEU A 61 -16.46 -93.06 -6.07
N GLU A 62 -15.72 -93.49 -7.09
CA GLU A 62 -14.96 -92.59 -7.98
C GLU A 62 -15.90 -91.59 -8.67
N ASN A 63 -17.04 -92.07 -9.19
CA ASN A 63 -18.05 -91.19 -9.80
C ASN A 63 -18.66 -90.22 -8.78
N ALA A 64 -18.86 -90.64 -7.53
CA ALA A 64 -19.36 -89.78 -6.46
C ALA A 64 -18.32 -88.72 -6.05
N GLU A 65 -17.04 -89.07 -5.96
CA GLU A 65 -15.95 -88.15 -5.67
C GLU A 65 -15.81 -87.10 -6.78
N VAL A 66 -15.82 -87.52 -8.05
CA VAL A 66 -15.79 -86.62 -9.21
C VAL A 66 -16.97 -85.64 -9.16
N ARG A 67 -18.20 -86.13 -8.94
CA ARG A 67 -19.38 -85.26 -8.82
C ARG A 67 -19.30 -84.27 -7.66
N LEU A 68 -18.78 -84.70 -6.50
CA LEU A 68 -18.57 -83.83 -5.33
C LEU A 68 -17.52 -82.76 -5.62
N ARG A 69 -16.40 -83.14 -6.22
CA ARG A 69 -15.34 -82.23 -6.64
C ARG A 69 -15.85 -81.20 -7.64
N ASP A 70 -16.59 -81.64 -8.66
CA ASP A 70 -17.17 -80.75 -9.67
C ASP A 70 -18.20 -79.80 -9.06
N SER A 71 -19.08 -80.31 -8.18
CA SER A 71 -20.08 -79.49 -7.49
C SER A 71 -19.43 -78.47 -6.55
N PHE A 72 -18.38 -78.87 -5.83
CA PHE A 72 -17.63 -77.97 -4.94
C PHE A 72 -16.87 -76.91 -5.72
N GLN A 73 -16.24 -77.28 -6.84
CA GLN A 73 -15.52 -76.36 -7.71
C GLN A 73 -16.46 -75.36 -8.38
N SER A 74 -17.66 -75.80 -8.78
CA SER A 74 -18.73 -74.93 -9.30
C SER A 74 -19.25 -73.98 -8.22
N LEU A 75 -19.66 -74.48 -7.06
CA LEU A 75 -20.25 -73.65 -6.00
C LEU A 75 -19.23 -72.66 -5.43
N SER A 76 -17.98 -73.10 -5.21
CA SER A 76 -16.92 -72.22 -4.73
C SER A 76 -16.54 -71.18 -5.78
N GLY A 77 -16.50 -71.57 -7.06
CA GLY A 77 -16.26 -70.65 -8.17
C GLY A 77 -17.36 -69.60 -8.30
N GLU A 78 -18.62 -70.01 -8.19
CA GLU A 78 -19.80 -69.12 -8.24
C GLU A 78 -19.83 -68.16 -7.04
N ALA A 79 -19.63 -68.68 -5.81
CA ALA A 79 -19.59 -67.88 -4.59
C ALA A 79 -18.43 -66.87 -4.60
N LEU A 80 -17.24 -67.28 -5.06
CA LEU A 80 -16.08 -66.39 -5.14
C LEU A 80 -16.29 -65.29 -6.19
N ARG A 81 -16.91 -65.61 -7.34
CA ARG A 81 -17.28 -64.63 -8.36
C ARG A 81 -18.32 -63.64 -7.83
N GLN A 82 -19.41 -64.12 -7.24
CA GLN A 82 -20.44 -63.24 -6.67
C GLN A 82 -19.89 -62.31 -5.59
N ASN A 83 -19.01 -62.84 -4.72
CA ASN A 83 -18.41 -62.05 -3.65
C ASN A 83 -17.40 -61.03 -4.21
N SER A 84 -16.63 -61.41 -5.22
CA SER A 84 -15.74 -60.48 -5.95
C SER A 84 -16.52 -59.37 -6.64
N ASP A 85 -17.64 -59.69 -7.28
CA ASP A 85 -18.51 -58.70 -7.93
C ASP A 85 -19.18 -57.77 -6.91
N GLN A 86 -19.66 -58.29 -5.78
CA GLN A 86 -20.17 -57.46 -4.69
C GLN A 86 -19.10 -56.55 -4.11
N PHE A 87 -17.89 -57.08 -3.88
CA PHE A 87 -16.76 -56.30 -3.40
C PHE A 87 -16.39 -55.19 -4.40
N MET A 88 -16.32 -55.50 -5.70
CA MET A 88 -16.00 -54.51 -6.74
C MET A 88 -17.07 -53.42 -6.83
N ARG A 89 -18.36 -53.76 -6.72
CA ARG A 89 -19.45 -52.77 -6.68
C ARG A 89 -19.37 -51.87 -5.45
N LEU A 90 -19.10 -52.44 -4.27
CA LEU A 90 -18.91 -51.66 -3.04
C LEU A 90 -17.68 -50.77 -3.12
N ALA A 91 -16.55 -51.31 -3.61
CA ALA A 91 -15.32 -50.56 -3.80
C ALA A 91 -15.51 -49.40 -4.79
N GLN A 92 -16.21 -49.62 -5.91
CA GLN A 92 -16.58 -48.55 -6.84
C GLN A 92 -17.48 -47.51 -6.17
N GLY A 93 -18.53 -47.94 -5.45
CA GLY A 93 -19.42 -47.01 -4.75
C GLY A 93 -18.69 -46.13 -3.73
N VAL A 94 -17.82 -46.72 -2.91
CA VAL A 94 -17.02 -45.99 -1.92
C VAL A 94 -16.00 -45.06 -2.58
N LEU A 95 -15.30 -45.52 -3.63
CA LEU A 95 -14.31 -44.71 -4.34
C LEU A 95 -14.98 -43.54 -5.09
N SER A 96 -16.11 -43.76 -5.74
CA SER A 96 -16.90 -42.72 -6.38
C SER A 96 -17.37 -41.68 -5.37
N GLN A 97 -17.89 -42.11 -4.21
CA GLN A 97 -18.33 -41.20 -3.15
C GLN A 97 -17.17 -40.40 -2.55
N GLN A 98 -16.01 -41.03 -2.34
CA GLN A 98 -14.79 -40.35 -1.90
C GLN A 98 -14.32 -39.34 -2.94
N THR A 99 -14.37 -39.68 -4.21
CA THR A 99 -13.96 -38.80 -5.32
C THR A 99 -14.89 -37.59 -5.45
N GLU A 100 -16.21 -37.78 -5.38
CA GLU A 100 -17.19 -36.68 -5.34
C GLU A 100 -16.98 -35.77 -4.14
N ARG A 101 -16.76 -36.34 -2.94
CA ARG A 101 -16.47 -35.53 -1.73
C ARG A 101 -15.18 -34.74 -1.88
N ALA A 102 -14.12 -35.35 -2.41
CA ALA A 102 -12.84 -34.67 -2.63
C ALA A 102 -12.97 -33.54 -3.67
N GLN A 103 -13.71 -33.77 -4.76
CA GLN A 103 -14.02 -32.73 -5.75
C GLN A 103 -14.85 -31.60 -5.13
N GLY A 104 -15.86 -31.92 -4.32
CA GLY A 104 -16.67 -30.92 -3.60
C GLY A 104 -15.84 -30.09 -2.60
N ASP A 105 -14.94 -30.71 -1.84
CA ASP A 105 -14.05 -29.99 -0.91
C ASP A 105 -13.05 -29.10 -1.66
N LEU A 106 -12.51 -29.57 -2.81
CA LEU A 106 -11.65 -28.76 -3.66
C LEU A 106 -12.37 -27.53 -4.22
N GLU A 107 -13.62 -27.68 -4.67
CA GLU A 107 -14.41 -26.55 -5.18
C GLU A 107 -14.75 -25.54 -4.07
N LEU A 108 -15.11 -26.02 -2.88
CA LEU A 108 -15.32 -25.16 -1.70
C LEU A 108 -14.07 -24.38 -1.33
N ARG A 109 -12.90 -25.04 -1.32
CA ARG A 109 -11.61 -24.36 -1.08
C ARG A 109 -11.30 -23.34 -2.17
N ARG A 110 -11.55 -23.68 -3.44
CA ARG A 110 -11.36 -22.77 -4.58
C ARG A 110 -12.23 -21.52 -4.42
N GLN A 111 -13.51 -21.69 -4.08
CA GLN A 111 -14.43 -20.59 -3.81
C GLN A 111 -14.00 -19.72 -2.62
N ALA A 112 -13.54 -20.34 -1.52
CA ALA A 112 -13.03 -19.60 -0.37
C ALA A 112 -11.77 -18.77 -0.72
N VAL A 113 -10.87 -19.33 -1.52
CA VAL A 113 -9.69 -18.61 -2.04
C VAL A 113 -10.12 -17.46 -2.95
N ASP A 114 -11.03 -17.70 -3.89
CA ASP A 114 -11.54 -16.67 -4.80
C ASP A 114 -12.21 -15.53 -4.01
N GLN A 115 -13.01 -15.83 -2.99
CA GLN A 115 -13.63 -14.84 -2.11
C GLN A 115 -12.63 -14.00 -1.31
N LEU A 116 -11.45 -14.53 -1.02
CA LEU A 116 -10.39 -13.78 -0.31
C LEU A 116 -9.52 -12.95 -1.28
N VAL A 117 -9.26 -13.47 -2.48
CA VAL A 117 -8.37 -12.83 -3.47
C VAL A 117 -9.07 -11.71 -4.24
N LEU A 118 -10.34 -11.87 -4.60
CA LEU A 118 -11.12 -10.85 -5.32
C LEU A 118 -11.13 -9.47 -4.60
N PRO A 119 -11.46 -9.39 -3.30
CA PRO A 119 -11.43 -8.12 -2.57
C PRO A 119 -10.03 -7.51 -2.49
N LEU A 120 -8.98 -8.35 -2.44
CA LEU A 120 -7.60 -7.88 -2.39
C LEU A 120 -7.21 -7.18 -3.70
N ASN A 121 -7.52 -7.78 -4.85
CA ASN A 121 -7.29 -7.16 -6.16
C ASN A 121 -8.04 -5.83 -6.29
N GLN A 122 -9.32 -5.79 -5.91
CA GLN A 122 -10.12 -4.56 -5.95
C GLN A 122 -9.56 -3.48 -5.02
N THR A 123 -8.99 -3.87 -3.87
CA THR A 123 -8.35 -2.94 -2.93
C THR A 123 -7.04 -2.40 -3.48
N LEU A 124 -6.23 -3.26 -4.11
CA LEU A 124 -4.97 -2.87 -4.76
C LEU A 124 -5.22 -1.90 -5.91
N GLU A 125 -6.20 -2.14 -6.78
CA GLU A 125 -6.58 -1.22 -7.84
C GLU A 125 -7.03 0.15 -7.30
N LYS A 126 -7.81 0.17 -6.19
CA LYS A 126 -8.21 1.43 -5.53
C LYS A 126 -7.02 2.17 -4.94
N VAL A 127 -6.06 1.46 -4.37
CA VAL A 127 -4.83 2.06 -3.82
C VAL A 127 -3.98 2.64 -4.95
N GLU A 128 -3.78 1.90 -6.04
CA GLU A 128 -3.04 2.37 -7.21
C GLU A 128 -3.67 3.63 -7.81
N SER A 129 -5.00 3.64 -7.98
CA SER A 129 -5.74 4.81 -8.45
C SER A 129 -5.58 6.01 -7.52
N ARG A 130 -5.70 5.82 -6.19
CA ARG A 130 -5.49 6.89 -5.20
C ARG A 130 -4.07 7.42 -5.20
N ILE A 131 -3.06 6.56 -5.36
CA ILE A 131 -1.66 6.97 -5.46
C ILE A 131 -1.44 7.81 -6.72
N GLY A 132 -1.98 7.38 -7.86
CA GLY A 132 -1.90 8.14 -9.11
C GLY A 132 -2.56 9.52 -9.01
N GLU A 133 -3.69 9.62 -8.31
CA GLU A 133 -4.38 10.88 -8.09
C GLU A 133 -3.64 11.79 -7.09
N LEU A 134 -3.08 11.23 -6.02
CA LEU A 134 -2.22 11.95 -5.08
C LEU A 134 -0.97 12.50 -5.76
N GLU A 135 -0.30 11.72 -6.62
CA GLU A 135 0.87 12.19 -7.36
C GLU A 135 0.52 13.33 -8.32
N LYS A 136 -0.62 13.26 -9.02
CA LYS A 136 -1.12 14.37 -9.84
C LYS A 136 -1.39 15.62 -9.03
N GLN A 137 -2.06 15.49 -7.89
CA GLN A 137 -2.32 16.61 -6.97
C GLN A 137 -1.01 17.21 -6.43
N ARG A 138 -0.04 16.35 -6.09
CA ARG A 138 1.28 16.77 -5.61
C ARG A 138 2.04 17.58 -6.66
N VAL A 139 2.07 17.11 -7.92
CA VAL A 139 2.69 17.85 -9.02
C VAL A 139 2.02 19.21 -9.23
N GLY A 140 0.69 19.26 -9.23
CA GLY A 140 -0.06 20.52 -9.34
C GLY A 140 0.23 21.49 -8.19
N ALA A 141 0.31 21.00 -6.94
CA ALA A 141 0.66 21.80 -5.78
C ALA A 141 2.09 22.37 -5.88
N TYR A 142 3.06 21.57 -6.34
CA TYR A 142 4.42 22.05 -6.56
C TYR A 142 4.47 23.13 -7.65
N GLN A 143 3.76 22.94 -8.76
CA GLN A 143 3.68 23.96 -9.81
C GLN A 143 3.08 25.28 -9.27
N GLY A 144 2.03 25.20 -8.46
CA GLY A 144 1.45 26.36 -7.79
C GLY A 144 2.43 27.07 -6.85
N LEU A 145 3.20 26.30 -6.06
CA LEU A 145 4.25 26.86 -5.20
C LEU A 145 5.36 27.54 -6.00
N TYR A 146 5.83 26.93 -7.09
CA TYR A 146 6.84 27.54 -7.96
C TYR A 146 6.35 28.87 -8.54
N ALA A 147 5.10 28.93 -9.02
CA ALA A 147 4.51 30.16 -9.52
C ALA A 147 4.41 31.24 -8.42
N GLN A 148 4.02 30.86 -7.21
CA GLN A 148 3.95 31.77 -6.07
C GLN A 148 5.33 32.32 -5.68
N VAL A 149 6.36 31.47 -5.66
CA VAL A 149 7.74 31.87 -5.37
C VAL A 149 8.27 32.81 -6.46
N ASP A 150 8.01 32.52 -7.74
CA ASP A 150 8.42 33.41 -8.83
C ASP A 150 7.74 34.79 -8.74
N GLN A 151 6.45 34.81 -8.43
CA GLN A 151 5.72 36.07 -8.18
C GLN A 151 6.32 36.85 -7.01
N LEU A 152 6.69 36.19 -5.91
CA LEU A 152 7.34 36.83 -4.77
C LEU A 152 8.72 37.40 -5.14
N LEU A 153 9.53 36.66 -5.90
CA LEU A 153 10.83 37.13 -6.36
C LEU A 153 10.69 38.35 -7.28
N ASN A 154 9.69 38.35 -8.17
CA ASN A 154 9.42 39.49 -9.05
C ASN A 154 8.94 40.72 -8.26
N ALA A 155 8.04 40.53 -7.28
CA ALA A 155 7.60 41.59 -6.39
C ALA A 155 8.77 42.18 -5.58
N GLN A 156 9.66 41.33 -5.07
CA GLN A 156 10.85 41.77 -4.35
C GLN A 156 11.79 42.61 -5.23
N ARG A 157 12.04 42.18 -6.48
CA ARG A 157 12.85 42.97 -7.43
C ARG A 157 12.20 44.33 -7.72
N SER A 158 10.89 44.37 -7.92
CA SER A 158 10.16 45.63 -8.14
C SER A 158 10.28 46.57 -6.95
N LEU A 159 10.10 46.05 -5.73
CA LEU A 159 10.27 46.82 -4.49
C LEU A 159 11.70 47.35 -4.34
N GLN A 160 12.71 46.55 -4.66
CA GLN A 160 14.11 47.00 -4.63
C GLN A 160 14.38 48.13 -5.65
N LEU A 161 13.82 48.02 -6.86
CA LEU A 161 13.93 49.06 -7.89
C LEU A 161 13.22 50.34 -7.46
N GLU A 162 12.00 50.26 -6.93
CA GLU A 162 11.25 51.41 -6.44
C GLU A 162 11.94 52.08 -5.24
N ALA A 163 12.45 51.29 -4.29
CA ALA A 163 13.22 51.81 -3.16
C ALA A 163 14.51 52.50 -3.62
N SER A 164 15.20 51.93 -4.62
CA SER A 164 16.38 52.54 -5.23
C SER A 164 16.03 53.85 -5.96
N HIS A 165 14.95 53.87 -6.74
CA HIS A 165 14.44 55.07 -7.39
C HIS A 165 14.06 56.14 -6.37
N LEU A 166 13.43 55.78 -5.26
CA LEU A 166 13.11 56.71 -4.17
C LEU A 166 14.38 57.27 -3.53
N ALA A 167 15.34 56.40 -3.19
CA ALA A 167 16.63 56.81 -2.63
C ALA A 167 17.39 57.77 -3.58
N GLN A 168 17.40 57.46 -4.88
CA GLN A 168 18.01 58.30 -5.90
C GLN A 168 17.25 59.61 -6.13
N ALA A 169 15.92 59.57 -6.10
CA ALA A 169 15.08 60.76 -6.19
C ALA A 169 15.35 61.73 -5.02
N LEU A 170 15.55 61.20 -3.81
CA LEU A 170 15.97 61.97 -2.64
C LEU A 170 17.41 62.50 -2.72
N LYS A 171 18.22 62.13 -3.73
CA LYS A 171 19.52 62.78 -4.01
C LYS A 171 19.38 64.07 -4.83
N SER A 172 18.26 64.31 -5.52
CA SER A 172 18.03 65.56 -6.25
C SER A 172 17.54 66.69 -5.33
N PRO A 173 18.13 67.91 -5.39
CA PRO A 173 17.68 69.06 -4.60
C PRO A 173 16.21 69.44 -4.83
N THR A 174 15.72 69.36 -6.07
CA THR A 174 14.34 69.74 -6.43
C THR A 174 13.32 68.76 -5.88
N THR A 175 13.60 67.46 -5.97
CA THR A 175 12.72 66.42 -5.45
C THR A 175 12.70 66.39 -3.92
N ARG A 176 13.85 66.61 -3.27
CA ARG A 176 13.90 66.78 -1.80
C ARG A 176 13.06 67.95 -1.31
N GLY A 177 13.12 69.09 -2.00
CA GLY A 177 12.30 70.26 -1.67
C GLY A 177 10.81 69.92 -1.70
N ARG A 178 10.35 69.32 -2.81
CA ARG A 178 8.96 68.89 -2.97
C ARG A 178 8.53 67.82 -1.95
N TRP A 179 9.42 66.90 -1.59
CA TRP A 179 9.15 65.89 -0.57
C TRP A 179 9.01 66.52 0.83
N GLY A 180 9.87 67.48 1.16
CA GLY A 180 9.77 68.26 2.41
C GLY A 180 8.47 69.05 2.49
N GLU A 181 8.10 69.76 1.42
CA GLU A 181 6.81 70.48 1.31
C GLU A 181 5.61 69.53 1.48
N LEU A 182 5.64 68.36 0.84
CA LEU A 182 4.60 67.35 0.96
C LEU A 182 4.49 66.82 2.40
N GLN A 183 5.63 66.53 3.03
CA GLN A 183 5.66 66.06 4.41
C GLN A 183 5.14 67.14 5.38
N LEU A 184 5.49 68.40 5.15
CA LEU A 184 4.96 69.53 5.92
C LEU A 184 3.43 69.64 5.79
N ARG A 185 2.89 69.54 4.56
CA ARG A 185 1.43 69.48 4.33
C ARG A 185 0.80 68.33 5.11
N ARG A 186 1.38 67.12 5.03
CA ARG A 186 0.86 65.95 5.75
C ARG A 186 0.83 66.14 7.26
N VAL A 187 1.86 66.75 7.84
CA VAL A 187 1.90 67.04 9.28
C VAL A 187 0.80 68.04 9.66
N ALA A 188 0.60 69.09 8.86
CA ALA A 188 -0.48 70.04 9.09
C ALA A 188 -1.87 69.36 9.02
N GLU A 189 -2.14 68.58 7.98
CA GLU A 189 -3.39 67.81 7.81
C GLU A 189 -3.63 66.85 9.00
N LEU A 190 -2.59 66.12 9.42
CA LEU A 190 -2.68 65.17 10.54
C LEU A 190 -2.89 65.86 11.89
N SER A 191 -2.45 67.11 12.03
CA SER A 191 -2.73 67.94 13.21
C SER A 191 -4.17 68.49 13.22
N GLY A 192 -4.98 68.15 12.21
CA GLY A 192 -6.38 68.58 12.08
C GLY A 192 -6.55 69.92 11.37
N MET A 193 -5.49 70.49 10.81
CA MET A 193 -5.55 71.76 10.08
C MET A 193 -6.14 71.57 8.68
N LEU A 194 -7.01 72.49 8.27
CA LEU A 194 -7.64 72.52 6.96
C LEU A 194 -6.90 73.47 6.02
N SER A 195 -6.57 72.97 4.82
CA SER A 195 -6.00 73.79 3.76
C SER A 195 -6.93 74.94 3.39
N HIS A 196 -6.35 76.11 3.11
CA HIS A 196 -7.04 77.37 2.80
C HIS A 196 -7.91 77.94 3.92
N CYS A 197 -7.94 77.32 5.10
CA CYS A 197 -8.59 77.86 6.30
C CYS A 197 -7.53 78.15 7.36
N ASP A 198 -6.83 77.10 7.79
CA ASP A 198 -5.85 77.13 8.86
C ASP A 198 -4.42 77.32 8.34
N PHE A 199 -4.14 76.84 7.12
CA PHE A 199 -2.84 77.08 6.48
C PHE A 199 -2.95 77.37 4.98
N TYR A 200 -1.93 78.04 4.46
CA TYR A 200 -1.79 78.42 3.05
C TYR A 200 -0.40 78.02 2.56
N GLU A 201 -0.32 77.36 1.42
CA GLU A 201 0.94 76.95 0.83
C GLU A 201 1.45 77.99 -0.18
N GLN A 202 2.78 78.14 -0.22
CA GLN A 202 3.50 78.88 -1.26
C GLN A 202 2.91 80.26 -1.61
N THR A 203 2.44 81.01 -0.60
CA THR A 203 1.82 82.32 -0.81
C THR A 203 2.91 83.34 -1.17
N HIS A 204 2.70 84.09 -2.25
CA HIS A 204 3.60 85.19 -2.60
C HIS A 204 3.30 86.40 -1.72
N THR A 205 4.25 86.75 -0.85
CA THR A 205 4.24 88.02 -0.11
C THR A 205 5.21 88.97 -0.79
N VAL A 206 4.71 90.13 -1.20
CA VAL A 206 5.54 91.19 -1.78
C VAL A 206 6.12 92.00 -0.63
N GLY A 207 7.42 91.87 -0.38
CA GLY A 207 8.11 92.70 0.61
C GLY A 207 8.31 94.13 0.09
N GLU A 208 8.41 95.11 1.01
CA GLU A 208 8.80 96.47 0.67
C GLU A 208 10.20 96.45 0.02
N GLY A 209 10.31 96.98 -1.22
CA GLY A 209 11.55 96.96 -2.01
C GLY A 209 11.61 95.94 -3.15
N GLY A 210 10.50 95.24 -3.45
CA GLY A 210 10.37 94.40 -4.66
C GLY A 210 10.99 93.01 -4.56
N LYS A 211 11.47 92.59 -3.39
CA LYS A 211 11.89 91.21 -3.14
C LYS A 211 10.68 90.35 -2.77
N SER A 212 10.35 89.38 -3.62
CA SER A 212 9.33 88.37 -3.34
C SER A 212 9.85 87.41 -2.27
N LEU A 213 9.23 87.43 -1.09
CA LEU A 213 9.47 86.47 -0.02
C LEU A 213 8.34 85.44 -0.04
N ARG A 214 8.70 84.19 -0.30
CA ARG A 214 7.78 83.07 -0.41
C ARG A 214 8.15 82.03 0.66
N PRO A 215 7.45 81.98 1.79
CA PRO A 215 7.54 80.84 2.70
C PRO A 215 6.82 79.63 2.08
N ASP A 216 7.20 78.42 2.48
CA ASP A 216 6.58 77.19 1.96
C ASP A 216 5.15 77.02 2.49
N MET A 217 4.90 77.42 3.74
CA MET A 217 3.57 77.41 4.36
C MET A 217 3.40 78.59 5.33
N ILE A 218 2.20 79.16 5.38
CA ILE A 218 1.76 80.12 6.41
C ILE A 218 0.62 79.48 7.19
N VAL A 219 0.76 79.40 8.52
CA VAL A 219 -0.27 78.87 9.43
C VAL A 219 -0.91 80.03 10.19
N ARG A 220 -2.24 80.05 10.21
CA ARG A 220 -3.05 80.99 11.00
C ARG A 220 -3.26 80.44 12.39
N LEU A 221 -2.96 81.27 13.39
CA LEU A 221 -3.15 80.98 14.79
C LEU A 221 -4.34 81.76 15.38
N PRO A 222 -4.90 81.31 16.51
CA PRO A 222 -5.87 82.09 17.27
C PRO A 222 -5.36 83.50 17.60
N GLY A 223 -6.28 84.46 17.64
CA GLY A 223 -5.92 85.87 17.85
C GLY A 223 -5.41 86.58 16.59
N ASN A 224 -5.78 86.08 15.41
CA ASN A 224 -5.41 86.62 14.10
C ASN A 224 -3.90 86.67 13.85
N ARG A 225 -3.14 85.78 14.51
CA ARG A 225 -1.68 85.71 14.36
C ARG A 225 -1.29 84.80 13.20
N GLN A 226 -0.13 85.04 12.61
CA GLN A 226 0.42 84.20 11.54
C GLN A 226 1.84 83.74 11.85
N ILE A 227 2.16 82.51 11.44
CA ILE A 227 3.51 81.94 11.48
C ILE A 227 3.91 81.46 10.09
N ALA A 228 5.08 81.89 9.63
CA ALA A 228 5.73 81.33 8.46
C ALA A 228 6.49 80.04 8.82
N ILE A 229 6.31 79.02 7.99
CA ILE A 229 7.03 77.75 8.07
C ILE A 229 7.75 77.51 6.73
N ASP A 230 9.04 77.21 6.81
CA ASP A 230 9.89 76.91 5.66
C ASP A 230 10.42 75.48 5.83
N SER A 231 10.21 74.62 4.84
CA SER A 231 10.66 73.24 4.84
C SER A 231 12.02 73.17 4.15
N LYS A 232 13.09 72.92 4.92
CA LYS A 232 14.41 72.66 4.32
C LYS A 232 15.02 71.38 4.81
N ALA A 233 15.58 70.65 3.85
CA ALA A 233 16.23 69.37 4.07
C ALA A 233 17.63 69.39 3.43
N PRO A 234 18.64 70.00 4.09
CA PRO A 234 20.03 69.94 3.64
C PRO A 234 20.60 68.53 3.91
N LEU A 235 20.13 67.53 3.16
CA LEU A 235 20.41 66.11 3.45
C LEU A 235 21.66 65.57 2.77
N GLN A 236 22.36 66.37 1.95
CA GLN A 236 23.43 65.85 1.10
C GLN A 236 24.57 65.24 1.91
N ALA A 237 25.15 65.98 2.87
CA ALA A 237 26.25 65.47 3.69
C ALA A 237 25.81 64.31 4.59
N TYR A 238 24.55 64.30 5.04
CA TYR A 238 23.97 63.18 5.78
C TYR A 238 23.87 61.91 4.93
N MET A 239 23.36 62.01 3.71
CA MET A 239 23.25 60.87 2.79
C MET A 239 24.62 60.33 2.39
N GLU A 240 25.59 61.23 2.13
CA GLU A 240 26.98 60.84 1.87
C GLU A 240 27.62 60.13 3.07
N ALA A 241 27.33 60.54 4.31
CA ALA A 241 27.81 59.86 5.51
C ALA A 241 27.31 58.41 5.60
N LEU A 242 26.06 58.13 5.19
CA LEU A 242 25.49 56.78 5.21
C LEU A 242 26.14 55.83 4.19
N GLU A 243 26.74 56.37 3.13
CA GLU A 243 27.38 55.60 2.05
C GLU A 243 28.88 55.36 2.29
N ILE A 244 29.49 56.03 3.27
CA ILE A 244 30.91 55.92 3.59
C ILE A 244 31.13 54.83 4.64
N ASP A 245 32.00 53.86 4.33
CA ASP A 245 32.39 52.78 5.26
C ASP A 245 33.42 53.22 6.32
N ASP A 246 34.31 54.14 5.95
CA ASP A 246 35.36 54.66 6.85
C ASP A 246 34.73 55.50 7.99
N PRO A 247 34.88 55.09 9.26
CA PRO A 247 34.28 55.78 10.40
C PRO A 247 34.76 57.23 10.54
N ASP A 248 36.02 57.55 10.22
CA ASP A 248 36.57 58.90 10.39
C ASP A 248 36.04 59.86 9.32
N LEU A 249 35.91 59.38 8.08
CA LEU A 249 35.30 60.15 6.99
C LEU A 249 33.80 60.31 7.18
N ARG A 250 33.12 59.27 7.70
CA ARG A 250 31.71 59.32 8.07
C ARG A 250 31.44 60.39 9.13
N GLN A 251 32.27 60.44 10.18
CA GLN A 251 32.12 61.45 11.24
C GLN A 251 32.30 62.88 10.70
N LYS A 252 33.28 63.10 9.81
CA LYS A 252 33.48 64.41 9.15
C LYS A 252 32.25 64.85 8.36
N LYS A 253 31.58 63.92 7.67
CA LYS A 253 30.34 64.22 6.93
C LYS A 253 29.16 64.55 7.83
N PHE A 254 29.06 63.91 9.01
CA PHE A 254 28.07 64.32 10.01
C PHE A 254 28.36 65.71 10.61
N SER A 255 29.62 66.06 10.85
CA SER A 255 29.99 67.43 11.25
C SER A 255 29.65 68.46 10.16
N GLU A 256 29.88 68.12 8.88
CA GLU A 256 29.48 68.95 7.74
C GLU A 256 27.96 69.14 7.69
N HIS A 257 27.18 68.07 7.90
CA HIS A 257 25.71 68.13 8.00
C HIS A 257 25.24 69.09 9.10
N ALA A 258 25.80 69.00 10.30
CA ALA A 258 25.46 69.89 11.41
C ALA A 258 25.74 71.37 11.06
N LEU A 259 26.90 71.64 10.46
CA LEU A 259 27.28 72.99 10.04
C LEU A 259 26.34 73.55 8.96
N LEU A 260 25.94 72.72 7.98
CA LEU A 260 24.99 73.12 6.93
C LEU A 260 23.62 73.44 7.51
N LEU A 261 23.13 72.63 8.47
CA LEU A 261 21.87 72.90 9.15
C LEU A 261 21.93 74.22 9.93
N LYS A 262 23.02 74.48 10.66
CA LYS A 262 23.24 75.74 11.39
C LYS A 262 23.21 76.97 10.48
N ARG A 263 23.96 76.91 9.37
CA ARG A 263 23.95 77.98 8.35
C ARG A 263 22.55 78.19 7.78
N GLN A 264 21.78 77.11 7.60
CA GLN A 264 20.44 77.21 7.08
C GLN A 264 19.46 77.87 8.07
N ILE A 265 19.57 77.56 9.36
CA ILE A 265 18.80 78.22 10.43
C ILE A 265 19.13 79.73 10.45
N GLN A 266 20.41 80.09 10.44
CA GLN A 266 20.86 81.48 10.42
C GLN A 266 20.37 82.23 9.17
N SER A 267 20.48 81.60 8.00
CA SER A 267 19.98 82.16 6.74
C SER A 267 18.46 82.35 6.76
N LEU A 268 17.72 81.43 7.38
CA LEU A 268 16.26 81.55 7.50
C LEU A 268 15.87 82.69 8.43
N ALA A 269 16.56 82.84 9.57
CA ALA A 269 16.35 83.96 10.48
C ALA A 269 16.62 85.32 9.80
N GLN A 270 17.62 85.41 8.93
CA GLN A 270 17.90 86.66 8.19
C GLN A 270 16.85 87.04 7.14
N LYS A 271 15.98 86.10 6.72
CA LYS A 271 14.93 86.40 5.74
C LYS A 271 13.75 87.19 6.32
N GLY A 272 13.62 87.28 7.65
CA GLY A 272 12.70 88.19 8.31
C GLY A 272 11.24 88.07 7.87
N TYR A 273 10.73 86.86 7.58
CA TYR A 273 9.36 86.68 7.07
C TYR A 273 8.28 87.37 7.93
N TRP A 274 8.52 87.48 9.24
CA TRP A 274 7.64 88.16 10.18
C TRP A 274 7.49 89.66 9.92
N GLU A 275 8.46 90.32 9.29
CA GLU A 275 8.41 91.76 8.99
C GLU A 275 7.38 92.10 7.89
N HIS A 276 6.91 91.09 7.16
CA HIS A 276 6.05 91.26 5.98
C HIS A 276 4.71 90.50 6.07
N LEU A 277 4.40 89.92 7.23
CA LEU A 277 3.14 89.23 7.48
C LEU A 277 2.22 90.08 8.38
N ASP A 278 0.95 90.17 8.02
CA ASP A 278 -0.05 90.85 8.83
C ASP A 278 -0.22 90.12 10.19
N ALA A 279 -0.03 90.85 11.29
CA ALA A 279 -0.08 90.31 12.66
C ALA A 279 0.81 89.06 12.85
N SER A 280 2.07 89.18 12.46
CA SER A 280 3.06 88.11 12.56
C SER A 280 3.52 87.82 14.00
N THR A 281 4.12 86.65 14.17
CA THR A 281 4.86 86.30 15.38
C THR A 281 6.35 86.61 15.16
N ASP A 282 7.10 87.01 16.19
CA ASP A 282 8.52 87.42 16.09
C ASP A 282 9.52 86.28 15.74
N PHE A 283 9.05 85.19 15.14
CA PHE A 283 9.87 84.04 14.75
C PHE A 283 9.33 83.32 13.51
N VAL A 284 10.22 82.56 12.87
CA VAL A 284 9.94 81.64 11.76
C VAL A 284 10.22 80.21 12.20
N VAL A 285 9.43 79.25 11.72
CA VAL A 285 9.66 77.83 12.01
C VAL A 285 10.37 77.18 10.83
N LEU A 286 11.52 76.57 11.10
CA LEU A 286 12.15 75.65 10.16
C LEU A 286 11.54 74.25 10.35
N PHE A 287 10.96 73.70 9.30
CA PHE A 287 10.54 72.30 9.28
C PHE A 287 11.64 71.42 8.68
N LEU A 288 12.05 70.40 9.43
CA LEU A 288 12.98 69.36 8.98
C LEU A 288 12.19 68.05 8.82
N PRO A 289 12.15 67.44 7.61
CA PRO A 289 11.29 66.30 7.33
C PRO A 289 11.87 64.97 7.85
N GLY A 290 12.17 64.89 9.15
CA GLY A 290 12.66 63.68 9.80
C GLY A 290 13.48 63.96 11.06
N GLU A 291 13.15 63.28 12.15
CA GLU A 291 13.85 63.41 13.44
C GLU A 291 15.30 62.93 13.36
N SER A 292 15.58 61.88 12.59
CA SER A 292 16.92 61.32 12.40
C SER A 292 17.93 62.35 11.89
N PHE A 293 17.49 63.26 11.02
CA PHE A 293 18.33 64.32 10.48
C PHE A 293 18.71 65.36 11.54
N TYR A 294 17.77 65.68 12.44
CA TYR A 294 18.01 66.58 13.56
C TYR A 294 18.90 65.92 14.62
N SER A 295 18.58 64.69 15.00
CA SER A 295 19.37 63.92 15.97
C SER A 295 20.82 63.74 15.51
N ALA A 296 21.05 63.44 14.22
CA ALA A 296 22.40 63.29 13.69
C ALA A 296 23.20 64.60 13.75
N ALA A 297 22.57 65.74 13.46
CA ALA A 297 23.21 67.04 13.60
C ALA A 297 23.57 67.34 15.06
N LEU A 298 22.66 67.04 16.00
CA LEU A 298 22.87 67.27 17.44
C LEU A 298 23.97 66.37 18.03
N GLN A 299 24.08 65.13 17.55
CA GLN A 299 25.14 64.21 17.97
C GLN A 299 26.52 64.65 17.45
N ALA A 300 26.58 65.21 16.23
CA ALA A 300 27.82 65.66 15.62
C ALA A 300 28.31 67.02 16.15
N ASP A 301 27.39 67.88 16.59
CA ASP A 301 27.70 69.15 17.25
C ASP A 301 26.77 69.36 18.48
N PRO A 302 27.24 68.95 19.69
CA PRO A 302 26.48 69.08 20.93
C PRO A 302 26.18 70.53 21.35
N SER A 303 26.82 71.53 20.72
CA SER A 303 26.57 72.94 21.00
C SER A 303 25.18 73.42 20.55
N HIS A 304 24.43 72.58 19.80
CA HIS A 304 23.04 72.83 19.36
C HIS A 304 21.96 72.65 20.45
N ARG A 305 22.32 72.40 21.72
CA ARG A 305 21.36 72.22 22.85
C ARG A 305 20.77 73.53 23.43
N THR A 306 21.18 74.69 22.94
CA THR A 306 20.73 76.03 23.39
C THR A 306 20.47 76.92 22.20
#